data_AF-F5T361-F1
#
_entry.id   AF-F5T361-F1
#
_cell.length_a   1.000
_cell.length_b   1.000
_cell.length_c   1.000
_cell.angle_alpha   90.00
_cell.angle_beta   90.00
_cell.angle_gamma   90.00
#
_symmetry.space_group_name_H-M   'P 1'
#
loop_
_entity.id
_entity.type
_entity.pdbx_description
1 polymer ?
#
loop_
_entity_poly.entity_id
_entity_poly.type
_entity_poly.pdbx_seq_one_letter_code
_entity_poly.pdbx_strand_id
1 'polypeptide(L)'
;MDKVDQILSELEKSYKRLAIPTVMLAAVYFMIHTAEVKGKDIDSIMLHLVIVSLSAVAFTLASGIVALAKFSSMDINKLSYAIVSISYLISAIFLIMVGLNMAVGEFT
;
A
#
# COMPACT_ATOMS: atom_id res chain seq x y z
N MET A 1 -19.95 4.00 -23.22
CA MET A 1 -19.69 4.02 -21.76
C MET A 1 -19.81 5.47 -21.34
N ASP A 2 -20.66 5.75 -20.38
CA ASP A 2 -20.88 7.13 -19.92
C ASP A 2 -19.63 7.64 -19.18
N LYS A 3 -19.41 8.96 -19.11
CA LYS A 3 -18.21 9.51 -18.43
C LYS A 3 -18.13 9.06 -16.97
N VAL A 4 -19.28 8.92 -16.31
CA VAL A 4 -19.40 8.43 -14.93
C VAL A 4 -18.94 6.96 -14.84
N ASP A 5 -19.31 6.12 -15.79
CA ASP A 5 -18.89 4.71 -15.83
C ASP A 5 -17.37 4.57 -16.00
N GLN A 6 -16.74 5.45 -16.78
CA GLN A 6 -15.28 5.44 -16.94
C GLN A 6 -14.56 5.79 -15.63
N ILE A 7 -15.06 6.80 -14.90
CA ILE A 7 -14.52 7.22 -13.60
C ILE A 7 -14.66 6.09 -12.58
N LEU A 8 -15.86 5.50 -12.48
CA LEU A 8 -16.13 4.38 -11.56
C LEU A 8 -15.24 3.17 -11.88
N SER A 9 -15.03 2.87 -13.17
CA SER A 9 -14.14 1.78 -13.59
C SER A 9 -12.67 2.02 -13.21
N GLU A 10 -12.14 3.24 -13.38
CA GLU A 10 -10.77 3.54 -12.98
C GLU A 10 -10.60 3.66 -11.45
N LEU A 11 -11.64 4.09 -10.72
CA LEU A 11 -11.69 4.00 -9.26
C LEU A 11 -11.63 2.53 -8.82
N GLU A 12 -12.46 1.66 -9.39
CA GLU A 12 -12.45 0.23 -9.07
C GLU A 12 -11.09 -0.41 -9.36
N LYS A 13 -10.45 -0.09 -10.48
CA LYS A 13 -9.08 -0.55 -10.80
C LYS A 13 -8.07 -0.01 -9.80
N SER A 14 -8.20 1.23 -9.37
CA SER A 14 -7.31 1.84 -8.37
C SER A 14 -7.46 1.17 -7.01
N TYR A 15 -8.68 0.89 -6.57
CA TYR A 15 -8.93 0.10 -5.36
C TYR A 15 -8.37 -1.32 -5.46
N LYS A 16 -8.51 -1.99 -6.60
CA LYS A 16 -7.89 -3.31 -6.82
C LYS A 16 -6.36 -3.26 -6.74
N ARG A 17 -5.73 -2.17 -7.19
CA ARG A 17 -4.27 -1.99 -7.05
C ARG A 17 -3.84 -1.83 -5.59
N LEU A 18 -4.69 -1.24 -4.73
CA LEU A 18 -4.42 -1.14 -3.28
C LEU A 18 -4.53 -2.50 -2.55
N ALA A 19 -5.20 -3.49 -3.14
CA ALA A 19 -5.33 -4.81 -2.53
C ALA A 19 -3.96 -5.52 -2.41
N ILE A 20 -3.07 -5.36 -3.40
CA ILE A 20 -1.75 -6.03 -3.41
C ILE A 20 -0.89 -5.59 -2.20
N PRO A 21 -0.63 -4.28 -1.97
CA PRO A 21 0.06 -3.80 -0.77
C PRO A 21 -0.60 -4.26 0.53
N THR A 22 -1.93 -4.31 0.57
CA THR A 22 -2.69 -4.75 1.75
C THR A 22 -2.43 -6.22 2.06
N VAL A 23 -2.42 -7.09 1.05
CA VAL A 23 -2.10 -8.52 1.20
C VAL A 23 -0.64 -8.71 1.60
N MET A 24 0.28 -7.93 1.04
CA MET A 24 1.70 -7.98 1.42
C MET A 24 1.89 -7.64 2.90
N LEU A 25 1.21 -6.61 3.41
CA LEU A 25 1.21 -6.28 4.84
C LEU A 25 0.60 -7.37 5.72
N ALA A 26 -0.53 -7.95 5.29
CA ALA A 26 -1.15 -9.05 6.02
C ALA A 26 -0.20 -10.25 6.11
N ALA A 27 0.56 -10.54 5.05
CA ALA A 27 1.56 -11.59 5.05
C ALA A 27 2.73 -11.28 6.00
N VAL A 28 3.19 -10.02 6.06
CA VAL A 28 4.20 -9.56 7.02
C VAL A 28 3.72 -9.79 8.45
N TYR A 29 2.50 -9.36 8.79
CA TYR A 29 1.90 -9.59 10.11
C TYR A 29 1.82 -11.08 10.45
N PHE A 30 1.36 -11.91 9.51
CA PHE A 30 1.23 -13.35 9.72
C PHE A 30 2.58 -14.03 9.95
N MET A 31 3.62 -13.58 9.25
CA MET A 31 4.99 -14.09 9.42
C MET A 31 5.55 -13.75 10.81
N ILE A 32 5.37 -12.52 11.28
CA ILE A 32 5.76 -12.10 12.64
C ILE A 32 5.02 -12.94 13.68
N HIS A 33 3.68 -12.98 13.60
CA HIS A 33 2.86 -13.70 14.57
C HIS A 33 3.19 -15.20 14.60
N THR A 34 3.42 -15.81 13.44
CA THR A 34 3.80 -17.23 13.36
C THR A 34 5.19 -17.46 13.96
N ALA A 35 6.14 -16.54 13.78
CA ALA A 35 7.46 -16.63 14.38
C ALA A 35 7.37 -16.55 15.92
N GLU A 36 6.61 -15.57 16.44
CA GLU A 36 6.34 -15.41 17.88
C GLU A 36 5.71 -16.67 18.49
N VAL A 37 4.62 -17.17 17.91
CA VAL A 37 3.90 -18.37 18.40
C VAL A 37 4.78 -19.62 18.38
N LYS A 38 5.71 -19.70 17.42
CA LYS A 38 6.64 -20.83 17.30
C LYS A 38 7.94 -20.63 18.09
N GLY A 39 8.09 -19.54 18.82
CA GLY A 39 9.32 -19.21 19.56
C GLY A 39 10.55 -19.10 18.63
N LYS A 40 10.33 -18.67 17.39
CA LYS A 40 11.40 -18.44 16.41
C LYS A 40 11.92 -17.02 16.57
N ASP A 41 13.23 -16.90 16.42
CA ASP A 41 13.92 -15.63 16.42
C ASP A 41 13.47 -14.77 15.24
N ILE A 42 12.88 -13.61 15.52
CA ILE A 42 12.31 -12.70 14.52
C ILE A 42 13.43 -12.05 13.70
N ASP A 43 14.62 -11.88 14.29
CA ASP A 43 15.81 -11.33 13.65
C ASP A 43 16.17 -12.14 12.39
N SER A 44 15.90 -13.45 12.40
CA SER A 44 16.15 -14.34 11.26
C SER A 44 15.27 -14.08 10.03
N ILE A 45 14.10 -13.44 10.21
CA ILE A 45 13.16 -13.09 9.15
C ILE A 45 13.04 -11.58 8.91
N MET A 46 13.69 -10.76 9.74
CA MET A 46 13.57 -9.30 9.73
C MET A 46 13.85 -8.67 8.38
N LEU A 47 14.97 -9.04 7.74
CA LEU A 47 15.34 -8.50 6.44
C LEU A 47 14.26 -8.77 5.38
N HIS A 48 13.64 -9.95 5.43
CA HIS A 48 12.53 -10.29 4.52
C HIS A 48 11.30 -9.41 4.80
N LEU A 49 10.96 -9.20 6.07
CA LEU A 49 9.84 -8.37 6.46
C LEU A 49 10.01 -6.90 6.02
N VAL A 50 11.23 -6.36 6.16
CA VAL A 50 11.58 -5.01 5.68
C VAL A 50 11.46 -4.91 4.16
N ILE A 51 11.98 -5.89 3.42
CA ILE A 51 11.90 -5.91 1.95
C ILE A 51 10.45 -5.99 1.47
N VAL A 52 9.62 -6.83 2.09
CA VAL A 52 8.20 -6.95 1.73
C VAL A 52 7.45 -5.65 2.02
N SER A 53 7.74 -5.01 3.16
CA SER A 53 7.12 -3.72 3.54
C SER A 53 7.53 -2.59 2.59
N LEU A 54 8.81 -2.47 2.25
CA LEU A 54 9.31 -1.49 1.27
C LEU A 54 8.72 -1.72 -0.12
N SER A 55 8.58 -2.98 -0.53
CA SER A 55 7.96 -3.35 -1.81
C SER A 55 6.48 -2.96 -1.85
N ALA A 56 5.76 -3.09 -0.74
CA ALA A 56 4.37 -2.67 -0.62
C ALA A 56 4.22 -1.13 -0.71
N VAL A 57 5.14 -0.37 -0.09
CA VAL A 57 5.22 1.11 -0.24
C VAL A 57 5.46 1.49 -1.70
N ALA A 58 6.49 0.91 -2.32
CA ALA A 58 6.86 1.20 -3.71
C ALA A 58 5.71 0.90 -4.68
N PHE A 59 5.03 -0.23 -4.50
CA PHE A 59 3.87 -0.60 -5.30
C PHE A 59 2.70 0.38 -5.14
N THR A 60 2.44 0.82 -3.91
CA THR A 60 1.37 1.80 -3.60
C THR A 60 1.65 3.13 -4.30
N LEU A 61 2.87 3.64 -4.19
CA LEU A 61 3.28 4.90 -4.83
C LEU A 61 3.22 4.80 -6.36
N ALA A 62 3.76 3.74 -6.95
CA ALA A 62 3.71 3.52 -8.39
C ALA A 62 2.26 3.41 -8.91
N SER A 63 1.41 2.68 -8.19
CA SER A 63 -0.01 2.55 -8.52
C SER A 63 -0.76 3.88 -8.44
N GLY A 64 -0.43 4.70 -7.43
CA GLY A 64 -0.96 6.05 -7.27
C GLY A 64 -0.58 6.96 -8.43
N ILE A 65 0.69 6.99 -8.81
CA ILE A 65 1.17 7.80 -9.96
C ILE A 65 0.43 7.40 -11.25
N VAL A 66 0.31 6.09 -11.53
CA VAL A 66 -0.39 5.59 -12.72
C VAL A 66 -1.87 5.95 -12.69
N ALA A 67 -2.53 5.88 -11.52
CA ALA A 67 -3.91 6.30 -11.37
C ALA A 67 -4.02 7.81 -11.66
N LEU A 68 -3.25 8.66 -10.97
CA LEU A 68 -3.33 10.11 -11.12
C LEU A 68 -3.04 10.58 -12.55
N ALA A 69 -2.07 9.98 -13.24
CA ALA A 69 -1.80 10.28 -14.64
C ALA A 69 -3.00 9.99 -15.55
N LYS A 70 -3.69 8.86 -15.34
CA LYS A 70 -4.92 8.55 -16.06
C LYS A 70 -6.07 9.49 -15.71
N PHE A 71 -6.25 9.81 -14.43
CA PHE A 71 -7.29 10.75 -13.99
C PHE A 71 -7.10 12.14 -14.61
N SER A 72 -5.85 12.61 -14.71
CA SER A 72 -5.51 13.86 -15.38
C SER A 72 -5.85 13.86 -16.88
N SER A 73 -5.73 12.71 -17.55
CA SER A 73 -6.09 12.59 -18.97
C SER A 73 -7.59 12.52 -19.26
N MET A 74 -8.41 12.33 -18.22
CA MET A 74 -9.85 12.11 -18.32
C MET A 74 -10.69 13.35 -17.96
N ASP A 75 -10.05 14.50 -17.72
CA ASP A 75 -10.71 15.78 -17.42
C ASP A 75 -11.68 15.70 -16.22
N ILE A 76 -11.26 14.96 -15.19
CA ILE A 76 -12.09 14.61 -14.03
C ILE A 76 -12.14 15.79 -13.05
N ASN A 77 -13.31 16.00 -12.43
CA ASN A 77 -13.52 16.98 -11.36
C ASN A 77 -12.39 16.90 -10.31
N LYS A 78 -11.80 18.06 -9.97
CA LYS A 78 -10.74 18.23 -8.95
C LYS A 78 -11.03 17.50 -7.64
N LEU A 79 -12.30 17.34 -7.25
CA LEU A 79 -12.72 16.60 -6.06
C LEU A 79 -12.36 15.11 -6.13
N SER A 80 -12.63 14.43 -7.26
CA SER A 80 -12.32 12.99 -7.40
C SER A 80 -10.81 12.75 -7.47
N TYR A 81 -10.07 13.66 -8.12
CA TYR A 81 -8.61 13.65 -8.12
C TYR A 81 -8.05 13.79 -6.70
N ALA A 82 -8.62 14.69 -5.89
CA ALA A 82 -8.25 14.89 -4.50
C ALA A 82 -8.52 13.64 -3.64
N ILE A 83 -9.69 13.02 -3.77
CA ILE A 83 -10.03 11.79 -3.02
C ILE A 83 -9.02 10.68 -3.31
N VAL A 84 -8.73 10.40 -4.59
CA VAL A 84 -7.78 9.35 -4.97
C VAL A 84 -6.37 9.66 -4.45
N SER A 85 -5.92 10.90 -4.61
CA SER A 85 -4.60 11.33 -4.11
C SER A 85 -4.48 11.14 -2.59
N ILE A 86 -5.51 11.54 -1.84
CA ILE A 86 -5.55 11.42 -0.37
C ILE A 86 -5.57 9.94 0.04
N SER A 87 -6.34 9.08 -0.63
CA SER A 87 -6.37 7.65 -0.34
C SER A 87 -4.99 6.99 -0.52
N TYR A 88 -4.29 7.27 -1.62
CA TYR A 88 -2.94 6.74 -1.83
C TYR A 88 -1.93 7.30 -0.83
N LEU A 89 -2.04 8.58 -0.46
CA LEU A 89 -1.17 9.21 0.54
C LEU A 89 -1.36 8.58 1.92
N ILE A 90 -2.60 8.40 2.37
CA ILE A 90 -2.92 7.76 3.65
C ILE A 90 -2.39 6.33 3.67
N SER A 91 -2.59 5.56 2.60
CA SER A 91 -2.05 4.20 2.48
C SER A 91 -0.51 4.18 2.56
N ALA A 92 0.17 5.10 1.87
CA ALA A 92 1.62 5.20 1.90
C ALA A 92 2.14 5.59 3.29
N ILE A 93 1.52 6.56 3.96
CA ILE A 93 1.90 6.96 5.33
C ILE A 93 1.73 5.79 6.29
N PHE A 94 0.59 5.10 6.24
CA PHE A 94 0.35 3.93 7.08
C PHE A 94 1.40 2.84 6.86
N LEU A 95 1.74 2.54 5.59
CA LEU A 95 2.78 1.59 5.22
C LEU A 95 4.17 1.99 5.76
N ILE A 96 4.52 3.27 5.68
CA ILE A 96 5.77 3.80 6.21
C ILE A 96 5.80 3.66 7.74
N MET A 97 4.70 3.97 8.44
CA MET A 97 4.62 3.83 9.90
C MET A 97 4.76 2.38 10.35
N VAL A 98 4.14 1.43 9.64
CA VAL A 98 4.32 -0.01 9.93
C VAL A 98 5.77 -0.42 9.70
N GLY A 99 6.36 -0.06 8.56
CA GLY A 99 7.77 -0.38 8.27
C GLY A 99 8.75 0.24 9.28
N LEU A 100 8.52 1.49 9.70
CA LEU A 100 9.33 2.17 10.71
C LEU A 100 9.17 1.54 12.10
N ASN A 101 7.94 1.19 12.52
CA ASN A 101 7.75 0.53 13.81
C ASN A 101 8.44 -0.83 13.88
N MET A 102 8.45 -1.58 12.76
CA MET A 102 9.18 -2.84 12.67
C MET A 102 10.69 -2.63 12.72
N ALA A 103 11.21 -1.61 12.02
CA ALA A 103 12.64 -1.31 12.04
C ALA A 103 13.10 -0.76 13.40
N VAL A 104 12.34 0.13 14.03
CA VAL A 104 12.71 0.79 15.30
C VAL A 104 12.59 -0.16 16.49
N GLY A 105 11.65 -1.11 16.47
CA GLY A 105 11.52 -2.13 17.52
C GLY A 105 12.73 -3.05 17.69
N GLU A 106 13.64 -3.10 16.71
CA GLU A 106 14.92 -3.82 16.82
C GLU A 106 16.10 -2.97 17.30
N PHE A 107 16.03 -1.64 17.18
CA PHE A 107 17.16 -0.76 17.53
C PHE A 107 17.15 -0.29 18.99
N THR A 108 16.26 -0.83 19.84
CA THR A 108 16.16 -0.58 21.29
C THR A 108 16.22 -1.88 22.07
#